data_AF-A0A7W3QNQ9-F1
#
_entry.id   AF-A0A7W3QNQ9-F1
#
_cell.length_a   1.000
_cell.length_b   1.000
_cell.length_c   1.000
_cell.angle_alpha   90.00
_cell.angle_beta   90.00
_cell.angle_gamma   90.00
#
_symmetry.space_group_name_H-M   'P 1'
#
loop_
_entity.id
_entity.type
_entity.pdbx_description
1 polymer ?
#
loop_
_entity_poly.entity_id
_entity_poly.type
_entity_poly.pdbx_seq_one_letter_code
_entity_poly.pdbx_strand_id
1 'polypeptide(L)'
;MEVRRDGDRVRIGMRQEAAGFGPELDGGQVDRLLRALGAGTGDLADDGPVQIVPTGHSKVLLPLRGRAAVDALRPDPAALAALSREVGSNGFFVFTRDTGDPALLTWSRMFAPAIGIAEDPVTGNGHGPLGAYLVRHGIVPPRDGRLVFTGRRGAAMGRPGDVRARVDVQPGGDLPVTITGDAVTAFRAELHGPRP
;
A
#
# COMPACT_ATOMS: atom_id res chain seq x y z
N MET A 1 -3.45 8.24 17.75
CA MET A 1 -2.01 8.18 17.44
C MET A 1 -1.30 7.71 18.70
N GLU A 2 -0.49 6.67 18.60
CA GLU A 2 0.38 6.18 19.68
C GLU A 2 1.82 6.57 19.39
N VAL A 3 2.55 7.09 20.38
CA VAL A 3 3.97 7.46 20.23
C VAL A 3 4.77 6.73 21.29
N ARG A 4 5.79 5.98 20.85
CA ARG A 4 6.76 5.33 21.74
C ARG A 4 8.15 5.86 21.45
N ARG A 5 8.93 6.14 22.49
CA ARG A 5 10.30 6.66 22.40
C ARG A 5 11.25 5.65 23.00
N ASP A 6 12.35 5.38 22.30
CA ASP A 6 13.46 4.55 22.77
C ASP A 6 14.78 5.23 22.37
N GLY A 7 15.39 5.95 23.31
CA GLY A 7 16.48 6.89 23.02
C GLY A 7 16.06 7.95 21.99
N ASP A 8 16.87 8.11 20.94
CA ASP A 8 16.60 9.02 19.82
C ASP A 8 15.61 8.47 18.78
N ARG A 9 15.20 7.20 18.90
CA ARG A 9 14.23 6.58 18.00
C ARG A 9 12.81 6.88 18.46
N VAL A 10 12.01 7.40 17.53
CA VAL A 10 10.57 7.61 17.75
C VAL A 10 9.81 6.63 16.87
N ARG A 11 8.97 5.81 17.51
CA ARG A 11 8.02 4.93 16.83
C ARG A 11 6.63 5.54 16.93
N ILE A 12 6.00 5.73 15.77
CA ILE A 12 4.67 6.33 15.68
C ILE A 12 3.70 5.28 15.13
N GLY A 13 2.63 5.02 15.88
CA GLY A 13 1.50 4.20 15.49
C GLY A 13 0.29 5.08 15.13
N MET A 14 -0.28 4.89 13.95
CA MET A 14 -1.48 5.59 13.51
C MET A 14 -2.58 4.57 13.23
N ARG A 15 -3.69 4.69 13.95
CA ARG A 15 -4.92 3.96 13.65
C ARG A 15 -5.59 4.65 12.46
N GLN A 16 -5.93 3.87 11.45
CA GLN A 16 -6.70 4.32 10.31
C GLN A 16 -8.18 4.01 10.53
N GLU A 17 -9.04 4.60 9.70
CA GLU A 17 -10.42 4.14 9.56
C GLU A 17 -10.45 2.65 9.20
N ALA A 18 -11.51 1.95 9.61
CA ALA A 18 -11.71 0.57 9.22
C ALA A 18 -11.71 0.46 7.69
N ALA A 19 -11.09 -0.60 7.18
CA ALA A 19 -11.07 -0.82 5.74
C ALA A 19 -12.48 -1.12 5.25
N GLY A 20 -12.95 -0.36 4.27
CA GLY A 20 -14.08 -0.74 3.44
C GLY A 20 -13.62 -1.59 2.26
N PHE A 21 -14.58 -2.22 1.59
CA PHE A 21 -14.33 -3.02 0.39
C PHE A 21 -15.26 -2.54 -0.72
N GLY A 22 -14.67 -1.88 -1.71
CA GLY A 22 -15.36 -1.44 -2.92
C GLY A 22 -15.47 -2.56 -3.96
N PRO A 23 -15.94 -2.23 -5.17
CA PRO A 23 -16.07 -3.21 -6.23
C PRO A 23 -14.70 -3.75 -6.66
N GLU A 24 -14.72 -5.01 -7.11
CA GLU A 24 -13.64 -5.60 -7.88
C GLU A 24 -13.61 -4.99 -9.28
N LEU A 25 -12.42 -4.83 -9.85
CA LEU A 25 -12.28 -4.41 -11.23
C LEU A 25 -12.70 -5.56 -12.14
N ASP A 26 -13.44 -5.24 -13.20
CA ASP A 26 -13.76 -6.24 -14.23
C ASP A 26 -12.54 -6.60 -15.10
N GLY A 27 -12.64 -7.67 -15.88
CA GLY A 27 -11.52 -8.14 -16.70
C GLY A 27 -10.99 -7.09 -17.69
N GLY A 28 -11.87 -6.24 -18.25
CA GLY A 28 -11.45 -5.17 -19.16
C GLY A 28 -10.69 -4.06 -18.44
N GLN A 29 -11.09 -3.74 -17.20
CA GLN A 29 -10.40 -2.80 -16.33
C GLN A 29 -9.04 -3.35 -15.88
N VAL A 30 -8.97 -4.63 -15.51
CA VAL A 30 -7.72 -5.31 -15.15
C VAL A 30 -6.74 -5.31 -16.33
N ASP A 31 -7.19 -5.66 -17.53
CA ASP A 31 -6.36 -5.66 -18.74
C ASP A 31 -5.83 -4.26 -19.09
N ARG A 32 -6.65 -3.22 -18.89
CA ARG A 32 -6.19 -1.82 -19.06
C ARG A 32 -5.18 -1.44 -17.99
N LEU A 33 -5.38 -1.82 -16.73
CA LEU A 33 -4.45 -1.54 -15.64
C LEU A 33 -3.10 -2.21 -15.87
N LEU A 34 -3.08 -3.51 -16.20
CA LEU A 34 -1.85 -4.24 -16.48
C LEU A 34 -1.05 -3.62 -17.62
N ARG A 35 -1.72 -3.31 -18.74
CA ARG A 35 -1.09 -2.61 -19.87
C ARG A 35 -0.54 -1.24 -19.48
N ALA A 36 -1.31 -0.46 -18.71
CA ALA A 36 -0.86 0.84 -18.21
C ALA A 36 0.34 0.74 -17.26
N LEU A 37 0.59 -0.44 -16.67
CA LEU A 37 1.76 -0.69 -15.82
C LEU A 37 2.93 -1.35 -16.56
N GLY A 38 2.76 -1.67 -17.85
CA GLY A 38 3.75 -2.44 -18.61
C GLY A 38 3.83 -3.92 -18.20
N ALA A 39 2.77 -4.47 -17.63
CA ALA A 39 2.64 -5.86 -17.20
C ALA A 39 1.68 -6.66 -18.09
N GLY A 40 1.77 -7.99 -18.02
CA GLY A 40 0.86 -8.91 -18.69
C GLY A 40 -0.06 -9.65 -17.72
N THR A 41 -1.09 -10.32 -18.24
CA THR A 41 -1.99 -11.16 -17.43
C THR A 41 -1.26 -12.34 -16.78
N GLY A 42 -0.17 -12.82 -17.38
CA GLY A 42 0.69 -13.84 -16.77
C GLY A 42 1.43 -13.39 -15.51
N ASP A 43 1.50 -12.07 -15.26
CA ASP A 43 2.10 -11.53 -14.03
C ASP A 43 1.11 -11.47 -12.86
N LEU A 44 -0.19 -11.66 -13.12
CA LEU A 44 -1.24 -11.59 -12.10
C LEU A 44 -1.14 -12.79 -11.15
N ALA A 45 -1.29 -12.53 -9.85
CA ALA A 45 -1.40 -13.60 -8.87
C ALA A 45 -2.82 -14.19 -8.87
N ASP A 46 -2.92 -15.48 -8.53
CA ASP A 46 -4.19 -16.22 -8.53
C ASP A 46 -4.84 -16.26 -7.14
N ASP A 47 -4.26 -15.58 -6.14
CA ASP A 47 -4.67 -15.66 -4.73
C ASP A 47 -5.60 -14.53 -4.29
N GLY A 48 -5.97 -13.59 -5.16
CA GLY A 48 -6.96 -12.58 -4.83
C GLY A 48 -7.40 -11.67 -5.99
N PRO A 49 -8.55 -10.98 -5.87
CA PRO A 49 -9.08 -10.12 -6.92
C PRO A 49 -8.36 -8.76 -6.98
N VAL A 50 -8.43 -8.10 -8.14
CA VAL A 50 -8.05 -6.68 -8.24
C VAL A 50 -9.20 -5.84 -7.70
N GLN A 51 -9.00 -5.10 -6.61
CA GLN A 51 -10.12 -4.50 -5.87
C GLN A 51 -9.82 -3.12 -5.30
N ILE A 52 -10.85 -2.27 -5.25
CA ILE A 52 -10.79 -0.98 -4.55
C ILE A 52 -10.96 -1.18 -3.04
N VAL A 53 -10.01 -0.69 -2.24
CA VAL A 53 -10.03 -0.80 -0.77
C VAL A 53 -9.85 0.59 -0.12
N PRO A 54 -10.93 1.22 0.39
CA PRO A 54 -10.87 2.48 1.12
C PRO A 54 -10.46 2.35 2.60
N THR A 55 -9.53 3.20 3.04
CA THR A 55 -9.23 3.51 4.45
C THR A 55 -9.03 5.04 4.59
N GLY A 56 -10.10 5.81 4.33
CA GLY A 56 -10.04 7.28 4.16
C GLY A 56 -9.64 7.74 2.75
N HIS A 57 -8.60 7.14 2.16
CA HIS A 57 -8.24 7.36 0.74
C HIS A 57 -8.16 6.01 0.00
N SER A 58 -9.07 5.78 -0.95
CA SER A 58 -9.14 4.53 -1.70
C SER A 58 -7.85 4.23 -2.47
N LYS A 59 -7.56 2.92 -2.58
CA LYS A 59 -6.52 2.36 -3.44
C LYS A 59 -7.08 1.18 -4.21
N VAL A 60 -6.68 0.99 -5.46
CA VAL A 60 -6.82 -0.27 -6.18
C VAL A 60 -5.67 -1.18 -5.75
N LEU A 61 -5.99 -2.34 -5.20
CA LEU A 61 -5.04 -3.39 -4.80
C LEU A 61 -4.88 -4.34 -5.98
N LEU A 62 -3.64 -4.50 -6.47
CA LEU A 62 -3.29 -5.37 -7.59
C LEU A 62 -2.22 -6.38 -7.14
N PRO A 63 -2.57 -7.66 -6.97
CA PRO A 63 -1.60 -8.69 -6.63
C PRO A 63 -0.86 -9.21 -7.88
N LEU A 64 0.46 -9.25 -7.84
CA LEU A 64 1.34 -9.85 -8.85
C LEU A 64 2.14 -11.03 -8.29
N ARG A 65 2.48 -12.00 -9.16
CA ARG A 65 3.09 -13.28 -8.76
C ARG A 65 4.44 -13.16 -8.09
N GLY A 66 5.26 -12.22 -8.54
CA GLY A 66 6.68 -12.18 -8.17
C GLY A 66 7.24 -10.78 -8.06
N ARG A 67 8.28 -10.64 -7.24
CA ARG A 67 9.02 -9.38 -7.08
C ARG A 67 9.57 -8.85 -8.41
N ALA A 68 10.06 -9.73 -9.28
CA ALA A 68 10.57 -9.34 -10.59
C ALA A 68 9.52 -8.60 -11.44
N ALA A 69 8.26 -9.05 -11.42
CA ALA A 69 7.16 -8.39 -12.13
C ALA A 69 6.88 -6.99 -11.55
N VAL A 70 6.85 -6.86 -10.22
CA VAL A 70 6.65 -5.56 -9.53
C VAL A 70 7.80 -4.58 -9.82
N ASP A 71 9.05 -5.05 -9.82
CA ASP A 71 10.23 -4.21 -10.07
C ASP A 71 10.34 -3.82 -11.57
N ALA A 72 9.82 -4.66 -12.46
CA ALA A 72 9.82 -4.41 -13.90
C ALA A 72 8.76 -3.39 -14.37
N LEU A 73 7.77 -3.04 -13.54
CA LEU A 73 6.67 -2.15 -13.97
C LEU A 73 7.19 -0.82 -14.52
N ARG A 74 6.57 -0.38 -15.61
CA ARG A 74 6.81 0.90 -16.31
C ARG A 74 5.46 1.61 -16.47
N PRO A 75 5.02 2.37 -15.45
CA PRO A 75 3.71 3.00 -15.46
C PRO A 75 3.62 4.07 -16.57
N ASP A 76 2.53 4.03 -17.34
CA ASP A 76 2.04 5.13 -18.17
C ASP A 76 1.17 6.05 -17.31
N PRO A 77 1.65 7.26 -16.94
CA PRO A 77 0.91 8.15 -16.06
C PRO A 77 -0.42 8.61 -16.65
N ALA A 78 -0.51 8.78 -17.97
CA ALA A 78 -1.71 9.26 -18.63
C ALA A 78 -2.80 8.18 -18.64
N ALA A 79 -2.42 6.93 -18.95
CA ALA A 79 -3.33 5.80 -18.92
C ALA A 79 -3.85 5.51 -17.51
N LEU A 80 -2.96 5.52 -16.50
CA LEU A 80 -3.36 5.35 -15.10
C LEU A 80 -4.27 6.48 -14.62
N ALA A 81 -3.98 7.74 -14.97
CA ALA A 81 -4.85 8.86 -14.61
C ALA A 81 -6.23 8.78 -15.28
N ALA A 82 -6.32 8.26 -16.51
CA ALA A 82 -7.60 8.00 -17.17
C ALA A 82 -8.40 6.93 -16.43
N LEU A 83 -7.75 5.80 -16.09
CA LEU A 83 -8.39 4.72 -15.34
C LEU A 83 -8.84 5.18 -13.95
N SER A 84 -8.05 6.00 -13.25
CA SER A 84 -8.42 6.57 -11.94
C SER A 84 -9.77 7.30 -11.96
N ARG A 85 -10.06 8.06 -13.02
CA ARG A 85 -11.34 8.77 -13.18
C ARG A 85 -12.51 7.82 -13.40
N GLU A 86 -12.26 6.71 -14.11
CA GLU A 86 -13.25 5.67 -14.36
C GLU A 86 -13.60 4.92 -13.07
N VAL A 87 -12.59 4.47 -12.32
CA VAL A 87 -12.79 3.61 -11.15
C VAL A 87 -13.05 4.38 -9.84
N GLY A 88 -12.89 5.71 -9.85
CA GLY A 88 -13.05 6.54 -8.65
C GLY A 88 -11.96 6.32 -7.59
N SER A 89 -10.76 5.93 -8.00
CA SER A 89 -9.62 5.72 -7.11
C SER A 89 -8.33 6.31 -7.69
N ASN A 90 -7.65 7.13 -6.90
CA ASN A 90 -6.47 7.87 -7.34
C ASN A 90 -5.16 7.11 -7.18
N GLY A 91 -5.16 5.93 -6.55
CA GLY A 91 -3.93 5.22 -6.24
C GLY A 91 -4.00 3.74 -6.61
N PHE A 92 -2.97 3.27 -7.30
CA PHE A 92 -2.78 1.86 -7.65
C PHE A 92 -1.66 1.30 -6.77
N PHE A 93 -2.02 0.40 -5.86
CA PHE A 93 -1.11 -0.26 -4.95
C PHE A 93 -0.85 -1.67 -5.47
N VAL A 94 0.30 -1.84 -6.12
CA VAL A 94 0.72 -3.10 -6.73
C VAL A 94 1.62 -3.82 -5.75
N PHE A 95 1.36 -5.09 -5.47
CA PHE A 95 2.10 -5.83 -4.48
C PHE A 95 2.31 -7.29 -4.88
N THR A 96 3.27 -7.92 -4.22
CA THR A 96 3.49 -9.36 -4.27
C THR A 96 3.83 -9.88 -2.87
N ARG A 97 3.61 -11.17 -2.64
CA ARG A 97 4.07 -11.89 -1.44
C ARG A 97 5.35 -12.69 -1.67
N ASP A 98 5.77 -12.86 -2.93
CA ASP A 98 7.06 -13.46 -3.26
C ASP A 98 8.14 -12.38 -3.22
N THR A 99 8.58 -12.08 -2.00
CA THR A 99 9.51 -10.98 -1.70
C THR A 99 10.99 -11.38 -1.84
N GLY A 100 11.28 -12.69 -1.75
CA GLY A 100 12.64 -13.21 -1.59
C GLY A 100 13.28 -12.89 -0.23
N ASP A 101 12.54 -12.32 0.72
CA ASP A 101 13.01 -11.97 2.06
C ASP A 101 12.01 -12.48 3.11
N PRO A 102 12.37 -13.47 3.95
CA PRO A 102 11.46 -14.06 4.93
C PRO A 102 11.03 -13.07 6.03
N ALA A 103 11.72 -11.93 6.19
CA ALA A 103 11.30 -10.88 7.12
C ALA A 103 10.17 -10.00 6.56
N LEU A 104 9.88 -10.08 5.26
CA LEU A 104 8.89 -9.28 4.57
C LEU A 104 7.74 -10.16 4.06
N LEU A 105 6.52 -9.83 4.48
CA LEU A 105 5.32 -10.47 3.93
C LEU A 105 4.98 -9.95 2.54
N THR A 106 5.29 -8.68 2.26
CA THR A 106 4.91 -8.05 0.99
C THR A 106 6.01 -7.14 0.44
N TRP A 107 6.06 -7.07 -0.88
CA TRP A 107 6.86 -6.13 -1.65
C TRP A 107 5.93 -5.35 -2.56
N SER A 108 6.05 -4.02 -2.59
CA SER A 108 5.04 -3.18 -3.24
C SER A 108 5.59 -1.93 -3.91
N ARG A 109 4.77 -1.38 -4.79
CA ARG A 109 4.90 -0.04 -5.40
C ARG A 109 3.53 0.65 -5.38
N MET A 110 3.53 1.98 -5.37
CA MET A 110 2.29 2.76 -5.33
C MET A 110 2.38 3.91 -6.32
N PHE A 111 1.40 3.97 -7.23
CA PHE A 111 1.31 4.99 -8.27
C PHE A 111 0.05 5.80 -8.08
N ALA A 112 0.14 7.13 -8.17
CA ALA A 112 -1.03 8.01 -8.05
C ALA A 112 -0.96 9.23 -9.00
N PRO A 113 -0.77 9.01 -10.33
CA PRO A 113 -0.52 10.10 -11.26
C PRO A 113 -1.71 11.06 -11.42
N ALA A 114 -2.94 10.60 -11.13
CA ALA A 114 -4.14 11.44 -11.15
C ALA A 114 -4.07 12.65 -10.20
N ILE A 115 -3.22 12.58 -9.16
CA ILE A 115 -3.00 13.66 -8.19
C ILE A 115 -1.57 14.23 -8.27
N GLY A 116 -0.87 13.99 -9.38
CA GLY A 116 0.49 14.50 -9.60
C GLY A 116 1.61 13.71 -8.93
N ILE A 117 1.32 12.55 -8.34
CA ILE A 117 2.33 11.69 -7.71
C ILE A 117 2.64 10.53 -8.66
N ALA A 118 3.76 10.60 -9.37
CA ALA A 118 4.17 9.53 -10.29
C ALA A 118 4.34 8.19 -9.56
N GLU A 119 5.16 8.16 -8.51
CA GLU A 119 5.34 7.01 -7.63
C GLU A 119 5.56 7.51 -6.20
N ASP A 120 4.88 6.89 -5.24
CA ASP A 120 5.00 7.22 -3.83
C ASP A 120 6.06 6.34 -3.14
N PRO A 121 7.08 6.93 -2.48
CA PRO A 121 8.15 6.16 -1.85
C PRO A 121 7.65 5.38 -0.66
N VAL A 122 7.17 6.06 0.38
CA VAL A 122 6.67 5.40 1.58
C VAL A 122 5.61 6.24 2.32
N THR A 123 4.39 6.36 1.82
CA THR A 123 3.24 6.80 2.63
C THR A 123 2.50 5.62 3.28
N GLY A 124 2.31 5.64 4.60
CA GLY A 124 1.68 4.53 5.35
C GLY A 124 0.26 4.15 4.91
N ASN A 125 -0.36 4.92 4.02
CA ASN A 125 -1.74 4.75 3.57
C ASN A 125 -2.01 3.51 2.70
N GLY A 126 -0.98 2.83 2.18
CA GLY A 126 -1.16 1.68 1.28
C GLY A 126 -1.14 0.32 1.98
N HIS A 127 -0.27 0.14 2.97
CA HIS A 127 -0.10 -1.15 3.66
C HIS A 127 -1.26 -1.47 4.60
N GLY A 128 -2.04 -0.46 5.01
CA GLY A 128 -3.21 -0.67 5.84
C GLY A 128 -4.35 -1.38 5.11
N PRO A 129 -4.86 -0.78 4.02
CA PRO A 129 -5.77 -1.45 3.09
C PRO A 129 -5.28 -2.85 2.68
N LEU A 130 -3.98 -2.99 2.38
CA LEU A 130 -3.39 -4.27 2.03
C LEU A 130 -3.56 -5.32 3.12
N GLY A 131 -3.26 -4.97 4.38
CA GLY A 131 -3.46 -5.90 5.49
C GLY A 131 -4.90 -6.38 5.59
N ALA A 132 -5.86 -5.46 5.49
CA ALA A 132 -7.27 -5.82 5.58
C ALA A 132 -7.70 -6.68 4.37
N TYR A 133 -7.21 -6.36 3.18
CA TYR A 133 -7.40 -7.16 1.96
C TYR A 133 -6.89 -8.60 2.12
N LEU A 134 -5.69 -8.77 2.66
CA LEU A 134 -5.09 -10.10 2.87
C LEU A 134 -5.91 -10.96 3.85
N VAL A 135 -6.46 -10.35 4.89
CA VAL A 135 -7.35 -11.05 5.85
C VAL A 135 -8.71 -11.34 5.21
N ARG A 136 -9.31 -10.36 4.55
CA ARG A 136 -10.66 -10.46 3.96
C ARG A 136 -10.78 -11.59 2.95
N HIS A 137 -9.75 -11.76 2.11
CA HIS A 137 -9.71 -12.77 1.06
C HIS A 137 -9.08 -14.10 1.51
N GLY A 138 -8.74 -14.25 2.79
CA GLY A 138 -8.16 -15.48 3.32
C GLY A 138 -6.74 -15.79 2.83
N ILE A 139 -6.06 -14.81 2.23
CA ILE A 139 -4.71 -14.95 1.65
C ILE A 139 -3.68 -15.18 2.74
N VAL A 140 -3.84 -14.46 3.86
CA VAL A 140 -3.00 -14.63 5.04
C VAL A 140 -3.91 -14.78 6.27
N PRO A 141 -3.94 -15.96 6.90
CA PRO A 141 -4.79 -16.17 8.05
C PRO A 141 -4.27 -15.36 9.25
N PRO A 142 -5.15 -14.63 9.96
CA PRO A 142 -4.79 -13.99 11.21
C PRO A 142 -4.50 -15.03 12.29
N ARG A 143 -3.63 -14.69 13.26
CA ARG A 143 -3.38 -15.49 14.46
C ARG A 143 -3.95 -14.78 15.67
N ASP A 144 -4.72 -15.51 16.48
CA ASP A 144 -5.38 -14.97 17.68
C ASP A 144 -6.19 -13.69 17.38
N GLY A 145 -6.92 -13.69 16.25
CA GLY A 145 -7.72 -12.55 15.80
C GLY A 145 -6.90 -11.36 15.28
N ARG A 146 -5.62 -11.54 14.94
CA ARG A 146 -4.77 -10.44 14.47
C ARG A 146 -3.80 -10.85 13.36
N LEU A 147 -3.63 -9.98 12.36
CA LEU A 147 -2.52 -10.03 11.42
C LEU A 147 -1.53 -8.91 11.76
N VAL A 148 -0.24 -9.25 11.88
CA VAL A 148 0.86 -8.27 11.96
C VAL A 148 1.90 -8.64 10.92
N PHE A 149 2.29 -7.68 10.10
CA PHE A 149 3.28 -7.93 9.05
C PHE A 149 4.13 -6.70 8.76
N THR A 150 5.24 -6.96 8.08
CA THR A 150 6.10 -5.92 7.50
C THR A 150 6.03 -6.03 5.99
N GLY A 151 5.82 -4.90 5.32
CA GLY A 151 5.93 -4.77 3.87
C GLY A 151 7.01 -3.76 3.50
N ARG A 152 7.63 -3.93 2.34
CA ARG A 152 8.62 -2.99 1.80
C ARG A 152 8.07 -2.25 0.59
N ARG A 153 8.37 -0.95 0.49
CA ARG A 153 8.09 -0.10 -0.68
C ARG A 153 9.25 0.86 -0.95
N GLY A 154 9.30 1.41 -2.15
CA GLY A 154 10.24 2.48 -2.54
C GLY A 154 11.62 1.97 -2.98
N ALA A 155 11.82 0.65 -2.99
CA ALA A 155 13.08 0.03 -3.39
C ALA A 155 13.46 0.34 -4.85
N ALA A 156 12.49 0.31 -5.78
CA ALA A 156 12.70 0.66 -7.18
C ALA A 156 13.15 2.13 -7.38
N MET A 157 12.88 3.01 -6.42
CA MET A 157 13.32 4.41 -6.43
C MET A 157 14.61 4.65 -5.64
N GLY A 158 15.28 3.59 -5.16
CA GLY A 158 16.46 3.72 -4.28
C GLY A 158 16.13 4.29 -2.89
N ARG A 159 14.86 4.28 -2.48
CA ARG A 159 14.37 4.79 -1.19
C ARG A 159 13.58 3.71 -0.45
N PRO A 160 14.17 2.55 -0.16
CA PRO A 160 13.47 1.46 0.49
C PRO A 160 13.02 1.89 1.90
N GLY A 161 11.79 1.59 2.24
CA GLY A 161 11.30 1.70 3.61
C GLY A 161 10.34 0.57 3.97
N ASP A 162 10.48 0.13 5.21
CA ASP A 162 9.68 -0.93 5.79
C ASP A 162 8.51 -0.32 6.56
N VAL A 163 7.31 -0.81 6.26
CA VAL A 163 6.07 -0.40 6.90
C VAL A 163 5.53 -1.58 7.68
N ARG A 164 5.37 -1.40 8.99
CA ARG A 164 4.71 -2.40 9.83
C ARG A 164 3.22 -2.10 9.91
N ALA A 165 2.41 -3.09 9.56
CA ALA A 165 0.96 -2.98 9.61
C ALA A 165 0.40 -4.04 10.57
N ARG A 166 -0.67 -3.65 11.26
CA ARG A 166 -1.46 -4.51 12.14
C ARG A 166 -2.92 -4.37 11.75
N VAL A 167 -3.59 -5.51 11.61
CA VAL A 167 -5.02 -5.61 11.40
C VAL A 167 -5.59 -6.45 12.52
N ASP A 168 -6.54 -5.89 13.26
CA ASP A 168 -7.27 -6.63 14.28
C ASP A 168 -8.60 -7.09 13.68
N VAL A 169 -8.94 -8.37 13.84
CA VAL A 169 -10.20 -8.94 13.37
C VAL A 169 -11.21 -8.81 14.50
N GLN A 170 -12.23 -7.97 14.30
CA GLN A 170 -13.26 -7.75 15.29
C GLN A 170 -14.45 -8.71 15.09
N PRO A 171 -15.17 -9.06 16.17
CA PRO A 171 -16.51 -9.64 16.04
C PRO A 171 -17.39 -8.72 15.18
N GLY A 172 -18.03 -9.27 14.14
CA GLY A 172 -18.81 -8.49 13.17
C GLY A 172 -18.10 -8.23 11.84
N GLY A 173 -16.81 -8.59 11.71
CA GLY A 173 -16.10 -8.58 10.43
C GLY A 173 -15.34 -7.29 10.11
N ASP A 174 -15.36 -6.31 11.01
CA ASP A 174 -14.55 -5.10 10.89
C ASP A 174 -13.05 -5.43 11.00
N LEU A 175 -12.26 -4.73 10.18
CA LEU A 175 -10.80 -4.88 10.08
C LEU A 175 -10.10 -3.54 10.36
N PRO A 176 -10.13 -3.02 11.61
CA PRO A 176 -9.37 -1.84 11.98
C PRO A 176 -7.87 -2.04 11.74
N VAL A 177 -7.25 -1.02 11.18
CA VAL A 177 -5.84 -1.05 10.79
C VAL A 177 -5.02 -0.07 11.61
N THR A 178 -3.85 -0.50 12.04
CA THR A 178 -2.80 0.35 12.62
C THR A 178 -1.52 0.22 11.81
N ILE A 179 -0.96 1.36 11.43
CA ILE A 179 0.33 1.45 10.75
C ILE A 179 1.37 2.02 11.71
N THR A 180 2.52 1.37 11.75
CA THR A 180 3.62 1.73 12.64
C THR A 180 4.89 1.92 11.81
N GLY A 181 5.56 3.05 12.03
CA GLY A 181 6.85 3.36 11.42
C GLY A 181 7.82 3.92 12.45
N ASP A 182 9.11 3.71 12.19
CA ASP A 182 10.20 4.37 12.91
C ASP A 182 10.58 5.65 12.16
N ALA A 183 10.82 6.74 12.90
CA ALA A 183 11.23 8.03 12.35
C ALA A 183 12.48 8.55 13.05
N VAL A 184 13.31 9.26 12.29
CA VAL A 184 14.49 9.98 12.77
C VAL A 184 14.39 11.45 12.36
N THR A 185 14.79 12.35 13.25
CA THR A 185 14.84 13.78 12.92
C THR A 185 16.08 14.02 12.05
N ALA A 186 15.89 14.44 10.80
CA ALA A 186 17.01 14.75 9.90
C ALA A 186 17.68 16.09 10.27
N PHE A 187 16.88 17.13 10.52
CA PHE A 187 17.34 18.41 11.05
C PHE A 187 16.17 19.15 11.72
N ARG A 188 16.49 20.21 12.45
CA ARG A 188 15.52 21.15 13.03
C ARG A 188 16.05 22.58 12.84
N ALA A 189 15.19 23.50 12.43
CA ALA A 189 15.51 24.91 12.28
C ALA A 189 14.30 25.78 12.66
N GLU A 190 14.54 27.04 13.00
CA GLU A 190 13.49 28.04 13.25
C GLU A 190 13.37 28.95 12.03
N LEU A 191 12.13 29.21 11.59
CA LEU A 191 11.85 30.11 10.47
C LEU A 191 11.43 31.47 11.02
N HIS A 192 12.24 32.51 10.79
CA HIS A 192 11.86 33.88 11.11
C HIS A 192 11.26 34.55 9.87
N GLY A 193 10.04 35.10 10.02
CA GLY A 193 9.45 35.96 8.99
C GLY A 193 10.20 37.29 8.86
N PRO A 194 10.00 38.04 7.76
CA PRO A 194 10.55 39.39 7.63
C PRO A 194 10.06 40.25 8.81
N ARG A 195 10.97 41.00 9.42
CA ARG A 195 10.58 42.01 10.42
C ARG A 195 9.79 43.12 9.72
N PRO A 196 8.71 43.64 10.33
CA PRO A 196 7.93 44.74 9.76
C PRO A 196 8.77 45.99 9.56
#